data_AF-A0A535RLK3-F1
#
_entry.id   AF-A0A535RLK3-F1
#
_cell.length_a   1.000
_cell.length_b   1.000
_cell.length_c   1.000
_cell.angle_alpha   90.00
_cell.angle_beta   90.00
_cell.angle_gamma   90.00
#
_symmetry.space_group_name_H-M   'P 1'
#
loop_
_entity.id
_entity.type
_entity.pdbx_description
1 polymer ?
#
loop_
_entity_poly.entity_id
_entity_poly.type
_entity_poly.pdbx_seq_one_letter_code
_entity_poly.pdbx_strand_id
1 'polypeptide(L)'
;NAAVNPLSALIRRTNADLLADPPASRVADSLAREVARVATASGVRIDEDEAVKQWRTMAALTGANRSSMLQDVEAGRPTEIDAICGAVAREGERHGVTAPLNRAMTLLVSSLGPT
;
A
#
# COMPACT_ATOMS: atom_id res chain seq x y z
N ASN A 1 2.66 5.13 -1.40
CA ASN A 1 2.47 4.68 -0.01
C ASN A 1 1.54 3.46 0.09
N ALA A 2 0.25 3.55 -0.23
CA ALA A 2 -0.71 2.43 -0.07
C ALA A 2 -0.30 1.11 -0.75
N ALA A 3 0.40 1.17 -1.89
CA ALA A 3 0.88 -0.03 -2.59
C ALA A 3 2.10 -0.73 -1.93
N VAL A 4 2.90 0.01 -1.15
CA VAL A 4 4.26 -0.42 -0.75
C VAL A 4 4.44 -0.45 0.76
N ASN A 5 4.05 0.62 1.46
CA ASN A 5 4.25 0.77 2.91
C ASN A 5 3.61 -0.38 3.72
N PRO A 6 2.32 -0.73 3.55
CA PRO A 6 1.73 -1.81 4.33
C PRO A 6 2.34 -3.17 4.01
N LEU A 7 2.64 -3.43 2.74
CA LEU A 7 3.19 -4.72 2.32
C LEU A 7 4.62 -4.91 2.84
N SER A 8 5.49 -3.89 2.67
CA SER A 8 6.86 -3.90 3.21
C SER A 8 6.87 -4.07 4.73
N ALA A 9 5.96 -3.39 5.44
CA ALA A 9 5.82 -3.52 6.88
C ALA A 9 5.38 -4.94 7.30
N LEU A 10 4.35 -5.48 6.63
CA LEU A 10 3.78 -6.79 6.94
C LEU A 10 4.79 -7.93 6.78
N ILE A 11 5.58 -7.90 5.70
CA ILE A 11 6.53 -8.98 5.39
C ILE A 11 7.99 -8.66 5.77
N ARG A 12 8.23 -7.50 6.39
CA ARG A 12 9.53 -6.99 6.85
C ARG A 12 10.61 -6.96 5.77
N ARG A 13 10.29 -6.35 4.63
CA ARG A 13 11.15 -6.31 3.44
C ARG A 13 11.26 -4.91 2.84
N THR A 14 12.37 -4.65 2.13
CA THR A 14 12.64 -3.35 1.48
C THR A 14 11.86 -3.19 0.17
N ASN A 15 11.87 -1.97 -0.39
CA ASN A 15 11.25 -1.71 -1.69
C ASN A 15 11.86 -2.57 -2.82
N ALA A 16 13.17 -2.79 -2.81
CA ALA A 16 13.86 -3.66 -3.76
C ALA A 16 13.39 -5.12 -3.64
N ASP A 17 13.24 -5.62 -2.42
CA ASP A 17 12.76 -6.97 -2.18
C ASP A 17 11.33 -7.18 -2.72
N LEU A 18 10.44 -6.19 -2.54
CA LEU A 18 9.08 -6.25 -3.10
C LEU A 18 9.11 -6.29 -4.64
N LEU A 19 10.00 -5.51 -5.25
CA LEU A 19 10.14 -5.44 -6.70
C LEU A 19 10.74 -6.73 -7.28
N ALA A 20 11.67 -7.36 -6.57
CA ALA A 20 12.34 -8.58 -6.98
C ALA A 20 11.50 -9.85 -6.77
N ASP A 21 10.55 -9.84 -5.82
CA ASP A 21 9.70 -10.99 -5.48
C ASP A 21 8.36 -10.96 -6.25
N PRO A 22 8.13 -11.87 -7.23
CA PRO A 22 6.94 -11.80 -8.08
C PRO A 22 5.60 -11.86 -7.33
N PRO A 23 5.41 -12.73 -6.32
CA PRO A 23 4.21 -12.68 -5.47
C PRO A 23 3.99 -11.33 -4.78
N ALA A 24 5.00 -10.77 -4.13
CA ALA A 24 4.89 -9.47 -3.47
C ALA A 24 4.58 -8.33 -4.47
N SER A 25 5.27 -8.32 -5.60
CA SER A 25 5.01 -7.36 -6.69
C SER A 25 3.56 -7.41 -7.18
N ARG A 26 2.95 -8.60 -7.31
CA ARG A 26 1.53 -8.73 -7.71
C ARG A 26 0.57 -8.14 -6.69
N VAL A 27 0.89 -8.27 -5.39
CA VAL A 27 0.09 -7.65 -4.32
C VAL A 27 0.22 -6.13 -4.39
N ALA A 28 1.44 -5.60 -4.55
CA ALA A 28 1.67 -4.17 -4.70
C ALA A 28 0.97 -3.58 -5.94
N ASP A 29 1.02 -4.29 -7.08
CA ASP A 29 0.27 -3.91 -8.28
C ASP A 29 -1.23 -3.82 -8.00
N SER A 30 -1.78 -4.84 -7.35
CA SER A 30 -3.23 -4.91 -7.07
C SER A 30 -3.67 -3.81 -6.09
N LEU A 31 -2.85 -3.50 -5.08
CA LEU A 31 -3.07 -2.37 -4.18
C LEU A 31 -3.04 -1.03 -4.93
N ALA A 32 -2.09 -0.83 -5.84
CA ALA A 32 -2.01 0.39 -6.66
C ALA A 32 -3.23 0.56 -7.57
N ARG A 33 -3.71 -0.54 -8.17
CA ARG A 33 -4.92 -0.56 -9.01
C ARG A 33 -6.18 -0.19 -8.22
N GLU A 34 -6.34 -0.71 -7.00
CA GLU A 34 -7.45 -0.31 -6.12
C GLU A 34 -7.44 1.19 -5.83
N VAL A 35 -6.27 1.75 -5.52
CA VAL A 35 -6.13 3.20 -5.29
C VAL A 35 -6.55 3.99 -6.53
N ALA A 36 -6.12 3.58 -7.72
CA ALA A 36 -6.46 4.24 -8.98
C ALA A 36 -7.98 4.21 -9.26
N ARG A 37 -8.64 3.07 -9.02
CA ARG A 37 -10.10 2.95 -9.17
C ARG A 37 -10.84 3.85 -8.19
N VAL A 38 -10.45 3.85 -6.92
CA VAL A 38 -11.09 4.70 -5.89
C VAL A 38 -10.88 6.18 -6.20
N ALA A 39 -9.66 6.59 -6.55
CA ALA A 39 -9.35 7.97 -6.92
C ALA A 39 -10.18 8.44 -8.12
N THR A 40 -10.28 7.59 -9.15
CA THR A 40 -11.08 7.89 -10.35
C THR A 40 -12.57 8.05 -10.02
N ALA A 41 -13.12 7.18 -9.17
CA ALA A 41 -14.51 7.30 -8.72
C ALA A 41 -14.77 8.55 -7.86
N SER A 42 -13.72 9.07 -7.21
CA SER A 42 -13.73 10.30 -6.41
C SER A 42 -13.48 11.57 -7.24
N GLY A 43 -13.39 11.44 -8.57
CA GLY A 43 -13.22 12.57 -9.50
C GLY A 43 -11.77 12.86 -9.92
N VAL A 44 -10.79 12.12 -9.43
CA VAL A 44 -9.37 12.26 -9.82
C VAL A 44 -9.00 11.11 -10.75
N ARG A 45 -9.00 11.37 -12.06
CA ARG A 45 -8.69 10.33 -13.06
C ARG A 45 -7.25 9.85 -12.93
N ILE A 46 -7.07 8.59 -12.57
CA ILE A 46 -5.78 7.91 -12.51
C ILE A 46 -5.92 6.59 -13.26
N ASP A 47 -5.06 6.38 -14.25
CA ASP A 47 -4.99 5.10 -14.96
C ASP A 47 -4.38 4.02 -14.06
N GLU A 48 -4.94 2.82 -14.11
CA GLU A 48 -4.51 1.69 -13.29
C GLU A 48 -3.07 1.23 -13.61
N ASP A 49 -2.70 1.19 -14.89
CA ASP A 49 -1.37 0.78 -15.32
C ASP A 49 -0.33 1.87 -15.03
N GLU A 50 -0.73 3.14 -15.11
CA GLU A 50 0.12 4.24 -14.66
C GLU A 50 0.36 4.17 -13.14
N ALA A 51 -0.66 3.88 -12.32
CA ALA A 51 -0.46 3.69 -10.88
C ALA A 51 0.49 2.52 -10.55
N VAL A 52 0.40 1.42 -11.32
CA VAL A 52 1.34 0.30 -11.23
C VAL A 52 2.76 0.73 -11.59
N LYS A 53 2.92 1.43 -12.72
CA LYS A 53 4.21 1.94 -13.16
C LYS A 53 4.84 2.87 -12.14
N GLN A 54 4.05 3.77 -11.54
CA GLN A 54 4.53 4.74 -10.56
C GLN A 54 5.17 4.06 -9.33
N TRP A 55 4.52 3.06 -8.73
CA TRP A 55 5.13 2.39 -7.58
C TRP A 55 6.39 1.62 -7.98
N ARG A 56 6.41 0.98 -9.16
CA ARG A 56 7.57 0.22 -9.66
C ARG A 56 8.76 1.13 -9.93
N THR A 57 8.53 2.28 -10.58
CA THR A 57 9.56 3.30 -10.80
C THR A 57 10.09 3.82 -9.47
N MET A 58 9.21 4.13 -8.52
CA MET A 58 9.61 4.56 -7.18
C MET A 58 10.45 3.49 -6.47
N ALA A 59 10.04 2.21 -6.52
CA ALA A 59 10.78 1.11 -5.90
C ALA A 59 12.16 0.91 -6.54
N ALA A 60 12.28 1.06 -7.85
CA ALA A 60 13.57 1.00 -8.55
C ALA A 60 14.52 2.15 -8.13
N LEU A 61 14.00 3.36 -7.93
CA LEU A 61 14.78 4.52 -7.50
C LEU A 61 15.16 4.48 -6.01
N THR A 62 14.37 3.77 -5.20
CA THR A 62 14.47 3.79 -3.73
C THR A 62 14.69 2.40 -3.15
N GLY A 63 15.28 1.48 -3.90
CA GLY A 63 15.29 0.05 -3.57
C GLY A 63 15.74 -0.29 -2.15
N ALA A 64 16.79 0.36 -1.65
CA ALA A 64 17.31 0.15 -0.29
C ALA A 64 16.42 0.75 0.82
N ASN A 65 15.40 1.54 0.48
CA ASN A 65 14.56 2.21 1.46
C ASN A 65 13.69 1.20 2.20
N ARG A 66 13.70 1.35 3.52
CA ARG A 66 12.67 0.82 4.42
C ARG A 66 11.56 1.86 4.50
N SER A 67 10.32 1.47 4.23
CA SER A 67 9.19 2.41 4.36
C SER A 67 9.07 2.94 5.79
N SER A 68 8.50 4.13 5.97
CA SER A 68 8.17 4.70 7.29
C SER A 68 7.41 3.69 8.15
N MET A 69 6.39 3.08 7.56
CA MET A 69 5.55 2.07 8.21
C MET A 69 6.32 0.83 8.65
N LEU A 70 7.29 0.35 7.85
CA LEU A 70 8.17 -0.74 8.28
C LEU A 70 9.00 -0.34 9.49
N GLN A 71 9.59 0.87 9.47
CA GLN A 71 10.38 1.38 10.57
C GLN A 71 9.55 1.55 11.85
N ASP A 72 8.28 1.96 11.74
CA ASP A 72 7.36 2.06 12.87
C ASP A 72 7.03 0.69 13.45
N VAL A 73 6.70 -0.30 12.60
CA VAL A 73 6.47 -1.69 13.03
C VAL A 73 7.69 -2.26 13.75
N GLU A 74 8.89 -2.01 13.24
CA GLU A 74 10.14 -2.52 13.84
C GLU A 74 10.49 -1.84 15.16
N ALA A 75 10.07 -0.60 15.32
CA ALA A 75 10.29 0.17 16.54
C ALA A 75 9.11 0.09 17.52
N GLY A 76 8.10 -0.73 17.25
CA GLY A 76 6.92 -0.86 18.11
C GLY A 76 6.04 0.38 18.18
N ARG A 77 6.11 1.27 17.18
CA ARG A 77 5.35 2.52 17.16
C ARG A 77 4.02 2.37 16.41
N PRO A 78 3.02 3.21 16.74
CA PRO A 78 1.81 3.33 15.92
C PRO A 78 2.16 3.66 14.47
N THR A 79 1.40 3.10 13.53
CA THR A 79 1.59 3.35 12.08
C THR A 79 0.50 4.27 11.52
N GLU A 80 0.78 4.85 10.36
CA GLU A 80 -0.17 5.64 9.56
C GLU A 80 -1.16 4.77 8.72
N ILE A 81 -1.33 3.48 9.03
CA ILE A 81 -2.11 2.54 8.20
C ILE A 81 -3.56 2.99 7.97
N ASP A 82 -4.22 3.51 9.00
CA ASP A 82 -5.62 3.96 8.94
C ASP A 82 -5.79 5.21 8.07
N ALA A 83 -4.76 6.06 8.01
CA ALA A 83 -4.73 7.26 7.19
C ALA A 83 -4.38 6.96 5.72
N ILE A 84 -3.69 5.85 5.46
CA ILE A 84 -3.30 5.44 4.11
C ILE A 84 -4.31 4.44 3.54
N CYS A 85 -4.22 3.17 3.91
CA CYS A 85 -5.08 2.12 3.35
C CYS A 85 -6.51 2.22 3.89
N GLY A 86 -6.66 2.62 5.15
CA GLY A 86 -7.98 2.84 5.74
C GLY A 86 -8.74 3.94 5.02
N ALA A 87 -8.06 5.01 4.60
CA ALA A 87 -8.68 6.10 3.84
C ALA A 87 -9.13 5.64 2.45
N VAL A 88 -8.29 4.88 1.73
CA VAL A 88 -8.66 4.30 0.42
C VAL A 88 -9.90 3.40 0.54
N ALA A 89 -9.94 2.53 1.55
CA ALA A 89 -11.08 1.64 1.78
C ALA A 89 -12.38 2.43 2.06
N ARG A 90 -12.33 3.41 2.98
CA ARG A 90 -13.49 4.26 3.30
C ARG A 90 -13.96 5.09 2.11
N GLU A 91 -13.04 5.63 1.33
CA GLU A 91 -13.38 6.44 0.16
C GLU A 91 -14.02 5.57 -0.94
N GLY A 92 -13.48 4.36 -1.15
CA GLY A 92 -14.10 3.38 -2.05
C GLY A 92 -15.55 3.07 -1.67
N GLU A 93 -15.80 2.81 -0.39
CA GLU A 93 -17.16 2.56 0.13
C GLU A 93 -18.12 3.73 -0.16
N ARG A 94 -17.67 4.99 0.01
CA ARG A 94 -18.47 6.19 -0.28
C ARG A 94 -18.87 6.31 -1.75
N HIS A 95 -18.04 5.79 -2.65
CA HIS A 95 -18.23 5.84 -4.10
C HIS A 95 -18.72 4.52 -4.71
N GLY A 96 -19.04 3.51 -3.89
CA GLY A 96 -19.49 2.20 -4.37
C GLY A 96 -18.41 1.37 -5.09
N VAL A 97 -17.13 1.68 -4.86
CA VAL A 97 -15.98 0.97 -5.42
C VAL A 97 -15.26 0.21 -4.31
N THR A 98 -15.18 -1.11 -4.41
CA THR A 98 -14.53 -1.91 -3.38
C THR A 98 -13.00 -1.81 -3.47
N ALA A 99 -12.34 -1.69 -2.30
CA ALA A 99 -10.88 -1.76 -2.16
C ALA A 99 -10.49 -2.83 -1.11
N PRO A 100 -10.78 -4.11 -1.40
CA PRO A 100 -10.64 -5.19 -0.42
C PRO A 100 -9.20 -5.42 0.03
N LEU A 101 -8.19 -5.25 -0.81
CA LEU A 101 -6.79 -5.42 -0.41
C LEU A 101 -6.34 -4.28 0.49
N ASN A 102 -6.73 -3.03 0.20
CA ASN A 102 -6.46 -1.92 1.11
C ASN A 102 -7.15 -2.15 2.46
N ARG A 103 -8.40 -2.63 2.47
CA ARG A 103 -9.10 -3.00 3.71
C ARG A 103 -8.37 -4.10 4.48
N ALA A 104 -7.92 -5.15 3.79
CA ALA A 104 -7.16 -6.25 4.39
C ALA A 104 -5.83 -5.77 4.98
N MET A 105 -5.08 -4.93 4.25
CA MET A 105 -3.83 -4.32 4.74
C MET A 105 -4.07 -3.49 5.99
N THR A 106 -5.16 -2.74 6.06
CA THR A 106 -5.54 -2.02 7.28
C THR A 106 -5.68 -2.95 8.47
N LEU A 107 -6.44 -4.04 8.33
CA LEU A 107 -6.66 -4.99 9.42
C LEU A 107 -5.38 -5.73 9.82
N LEU A 108 -4.61 -6.21 8.84
CA LEU A 108 -3.41 -6.99 9.07
C LEU A 108 -2.30 -6.15 9.74
N VAL A 109 -2.03 -4.94 9.24
CA VAL A 109 -0.99 -4.09 9.84
C VAL A 109 -1.43 -3.58 11.22
N SER A 110 -2.70 -3.23 11.42
CA SER A 110 -3.20 -2.88 12.75
C SER A 110 -3.09 -4.04 13.76
N SER A 111 -3.19 -5.30 13.31
CA SER A 111 -3.02 -6.48 14.17
C SER A 111 -1.58 -6.74 14.62
N LEU A 112 -0.59 -6.07 14.00
CA LEU A 112 0.81 -6.17 14.45
C LEU A 112 1.01 -5.47 15.81
N GLY A 113 0.14 -4.50 16.14
CA GLY A 113 0.19 -3.71 17.37
C GLY A 113 1.44 -2.83 17.51
N PRO A 114 1.41 -1.77 18.33
CA PRO A 114 2.63 -1.32 18.99
C PRO A 114 3.03 -2.38 20.03
N THR A 115 4.32 -2.73 20.10
CA THR A 115 4.85 -3.56 21.20
C THR A 115 4.81 -2.83 22.53
#